data_AF-A0A7J7KNJ5-F1
#
_entry.id   AF-A0A7J7KNJ5-F1
#
_cell.length_a   1.000
_cell.length_b   1.000
_cell.length_c   1.000
_cell.angle_alpha   90.00
_cell.angle_beta   90.00
_cell.angle_gamma   90.00
#
_symmetry.space_group_name_H-M   'P 1'
#
loop_
_entity.id
_entity.type
_entity.pdbx_description
1 polymer ?
#
loop_
_entity_poly.entity_id
_entity_poly.type
_entity_poly.pdbx_seq_one_letter_code
_entity_poly.pdbx_strand_id
1 'polypeptide(L)'
;MSGGDEVHEAWKGKLSNITYRYGGVLPNGKKFKIVNNNEDVETNITNVFGIIRGSVEPDRYVLMGNHRDAWMNGATDAVSVLLL
;
A
#
# COMPACT_ATOMS: atom_id res chain seq x y z
N MET A 1 17.57 -4.63 -28.14
CA MET A 1 16.57 -5.26 -27.26
C MET A 1 15.19 -4.87 -27.78
N SER A 2 14.54 -5.76 -28.53
CA SER A 2 13.33 -5.47 -29.32
C SER A 2 12.05 -5.73 -28.52
N GLY A 3 11.92 -5.03 -27.39
CA GLY A 3 10.79 -5.16 -26.46
C GLY A 3 9.75 -4.06 -26.65
N GLY A 4 9.40 -3.74 -27.89
CA GLY A 4 8.46 -2.67 -28.25
C GLY A 4 9.03 -1.25 -28.21
N ASP A 5 8.18 -0.28 -28.54
CA ASP A 5 8.56 1.13 -28.59
C ASP A 5 8.93 1.66 -27.21
N GLU A 6 9.79 2.67 -27.20
CA GLU A 6 10.12 3.39 -25.99
C GLU A 6 8.89 4.12 -25.45
N VAL A 7 8.74 4.15 -24.13
CA VAL A 7 7.59 4.84 -23.51
C VAL A 7 7.70 6.35 -23.64
N HIS A 8 6.56 7.04 -23.64
CA HIS A 8 6.50 8.50 -23.55
C HIS A 8 7.32 9.02 -22.36
N GLU A 9 7.99 10.16 -22.50
CA GLU A 9 8.90 10.72 -21.47
C GLU A 9 8.25 10.80 -20.08
N ALA A 10 6.98 11.20 -20.02
CA ALA A 10 6.22 11.29 -18.76
C ALA A 10 6.06 9.95 -18.00
N TRP A 11 6.33 8.81 -18.63
CA TRP A 11 6.22 7.46 -18.04
C TRP A 11 7.58 6.88 -17.63
N LYS A 12 8.69 7.55 -17.97
CA LYS A 12 10.02 7.08 -17.58
C LYS A 12 10.23 7.30 -16.08
N GLY A 13 10.61 6.24 -15.38
CA GLY A 13 11.02 6.30 -13.98
C GLY A 13 12.51 6.64 -13.84
N LYS A 14 13.03 6.48 -12.61
CA LYS A 14 14.42 6.81 -12.26
C LYS A 14 15.36 5.60 -12.18
N LEU A 15 14.99 4.44 -12.74
CA LEU A 15 15.89 3.30 -12.78
C LEU A 15 17.03 3.59 -13.78
N SER A 16 18.26 3.59 -13.28
CA SER A 16 19.45 3.81 -14.10
C SER A 16 19.73 2.62 -15.01
N ASN A 17 20.33 2.89 -16.17
CA ASN A 17 20.83 1.88 -17.12
C ASN A 17 19.74 0.96 -17.73
N ILE A 18 18.51 1.44 -17.83
CA ILE A 18 17.44 0.76 -18.58
C ILE A 18 16.71 1.73 -19.51
N THR A 19 16.20 1.21 -20.62
CA THR A 19 15.21 1.90 -21.44
C THR A 19 13.82 1.38 -21.09
N TYR A 20 12.94 2.25 -20.63
CA TYR A 20 11.54 1.92 -20.40
C TYR A 20 10.83 1.73 -21.74
N ARG A 21 10.23 0.56 -21.97
CA ARG A 21 9.52 0.21 -23.20
C ARG A 21 8.13 -0.31 -22.85
N TYR A 22 7.16 -0.15 -23.75
CA TYR A 22 5.78 -0.64 -23.54
C TYR A 22 5.66 -2.17 -23.47
N GLY A 23 6.76 -2.90 -23.72
CA GLY A 23 6.82 -4.35 -23.69
C GLY A 23 6.92 -4.95 -25.09
N GLY A 24 7.19 -6.25 -25.17
CA GLY A 24 7.41 -6.94 -26.44
C GLY A 24 8.07 -8.29 -26.18
N VAL A 25 8.69 -8.87 -27.20
CA VAL A 25 9.34 -10.17 -27.05
C VAL A 25 10.63 -10.00 -26.24
N LEU A 26 10.73 -10.75 -25.14
CA LEU A 26 11.97 -10.77 -24.36
C LEU A 26 13.10 -11.39 -25.18
N PRO A 27 14.36 -11.00 -24.92
CA PRO A 27 15.51 -11.59 -25.58
C PRO A 27 15.48 -13.12 -25.53
N ASN A 28 15.78 -13.76 -26.65
CA ASN A 28 15.83 -15.22 -26.82
C ASN A 28 14.50 -15.93 -26.52
N GLY A 29 13.37 -15.27 -26.74
CA GLY A 29 12.04 -15.86 -26.56
C GLY A 29 11.70 -16.22 -25.12
N LYS A 30 12.44 -15.64 -24.15
CA LYS A 30 12.20 -15.84 -22.73
C LYS A 30 10.79 -15.38 -22.35
N LYS A 31 10.28 -15.92 -21.24
CA LYS A 31 8.99 -15.54 -20.65
C LYS A 31 9.17 -15.33 -19.16
N PHE A 32 8.39 -14.41 -18.60
CA PHE A 32 8.24 -14.31 -17.16
C PHE A 32 7.22 -15.35 -16.69
N LYS A 33 7.54 -16.06 -15.61
CA LYS A 33 6.59 -16.92 -14.89
C LYS A 33 6.43 -16.35 -13.50
N ILE A 34 5.20 -15.97 -13.15
CA ILE A 34 4.83 -15.52 -11.81
C ILE A 34 3.99 -16.63 -11.19
N VAL A 35 4.32 -17.01 -9.95
CA VAL A 35 3.54 -17.95 -9.15
C VAL A 35 3.21 -17.24 -7.84
N ASN A 36 1.93 -17.13 -7.52
CA ASN A 36 1.43 -16.53 -6.28
C ASN A 36 0.74 -17.62 -5.46
N ASN A 37 1.09 -17.71 -4.18
CA ASN A 37 0.55 -18.70 -3.24
C ASN A 37 -0.02 -18.01 -1.98
N ASN A 38 -0.53 -16.78 -2.11
CA ASN A 38 -1.24 -16.13 -1.02
C ASN A 38 -2.56 -16.87 -0.73
N GLU A 39 -2.97 -16.86 0.53
CA GLU A 39 -4.20 -17.49 1.00
C GLU A 39 -5.06 -16.45 1.72
N ASP A 40 -6.37 -16.50 1.48
CA ASP A 40 -7.33 -15.70 2.23
C ASP A 40 -7.66 -16.43 3.54
N VAL A 41 -7.45 -15.75 4.67
CA VAL A 41 -7.63 -16.32 6.00
C VAL A 41 -8.53 -15.42 6.84
N GLU A 42 -9.60 -15.99 7.39
CA GLU A 42 -10.44 -15.28 8.36
C GLU A 42 -9.67 -15.09 9.67
N THR A 43 -9.54 -13.84 10.10
CA THR A 43 -8.78 -13.48 11.31
C THR A 43 -9.56 -12.46 12.13
N ASN A 44 -9.50 -12.58 13.45
CA ASN A 44 -10.10 -11.61 14.36
C ASN A 44 -9.34 -10.28 14.31
N ILE A 45 -10.08 -9.18 14.11
CA ILE A 45 -9.58 -7.81 14.21
C ILE A 45 -10.21 -7.11 15.42
N THR A 46 -9.41 -6.33 16.16
CA THR A 46 -9.86 -5.67 17.39
C THR A 46 -9.68 -4.16 17.31
N ASN A 47 -10.81 -3.46 17.44
CA ASN A 47 -10.90 -2.01 17.63
C ASN A 47 -11.00 -1.66 19.11
N VAL A 48 -10.45 -0.50 19.49
CA VAL A 48 -10.49 0.03 20.85
C VAL A 48 -11.24 1.36 20.82
N PHE A 49 -12.23 1.52 21.70
CA PHE A 49 -13.06 2.72 21.80
C PHE A 49 -12.96 3.32 23.20
N GLY A 50 -12.69 4.63 23.27
CA GLY A 50 -12.77 5.44 24.48
C GLY A 50 -13.79 6.55 24.30
N ILE A 51 -14.48 6.94 25.38
CA ILE A 51 -15.53 7.98 25.34
C ILE A 51 -15.30 8.99 26.47
N ILE A 52 -15.26 10.27 26.09
CA ILE A 52 -15.41 11.39 27.02
C ILE A 52 -16.85 11.89 26.86
N ARG A 53 -17.65 11.80 27.94
CA ARG A 53 -19.06 12.23 27.89
C ARG A 53 -19.14 13.75 27.89
N GLY A 54 -19.86 14.32 26.91
CA GLY A 54 -20.17 15.73 26.88
C GLY A 54 -21.02 16.16 28.09
N SER A 55 -20.79 17.36 28.61
CA SER A 55 -21.52 17.88 29.77
C SER A 55 -22.90 18.43 29.43
N VAL A 56 -23.11 18.88 28.19
CA VAL A 56 -24.38 19.50 27.72
C VAL A 56 -25.14 18.55 26.80
N GLU A 57 -24.49 18.06 25.73
CA GLU A 57 -25.10 17.17 24.73
C GLU A 57 -24.35 15.81 24.69
N PRO A 58 -24.50 14.95 25.72
CA PRO A 58 -23.76 13.68 25.83
C PRO A 58 -24.10 12.65 24.73
N ASP A 59 -25.15 12.87 23.95
CA ASP A 59 -25.64 12.05 22.84
C ASP A 59 -25.17 12.53 21.46
N ARG A 60 -24.45 13.66 21.38
CA ARG A 60 -23.79 14.16 20.16
C ARG A 60 -22.32 13.80 20.18
N TYR A 61 -21.84 13.08 19.18
CA TYR A 61 -20.48 12.54 19.14
C TYR A 61 -19.58 13.33 18.20
N VAL A 62 -18.38 13.67 18.68
CA VAL A 62 -17.22 13.99 17.83
C VAL A 62 -16.34 12.74 17.81
N LEU A 63 -16.17 12.14 16.62
CA LEU A 63 -15.38 10.92 16.46
C LEU A 63 -13.96 11.28 15.99
N MET A 64 -12.96 10.78 16.70
CA MET A 64 -11.56 10.84 16.31
C MET A 64 -10.99 9.42 16.37
N GLY A 65 -10.18 9.04 15.38
CA GLY A 65 -9.64 7.68 15.28
C GLY A 65 -8.35 7.62 14.50
N ASN A 66 -7.63 6.51 14.69
CA ASN A 66 -6.41 6.13 13.98
C ASN A 66 -6.39 4.60 13.84
N HIS A 67 -5.76 4.07 12.79
CA HIS A 67 -5.57 2.63 12.65
C HIS A 67 -4.30 2.19 13.37
N ARG A 68 -4.24 0.94 13.83
CA ARG A 68 -3.11 0.43 14.63
C ARG A 68 -2.22 -0.52 13.84
N ASP A 69 -2.80 -1.24 12.90
CA ASP A 69 -2.13 -2.23 12.08
C ASP A 69 -1.23 -1.57 11.02
N ALA A 70 -0.18 -2.29 10.64
CA ALA A 70 0.79 -1.87 9.65
C ALA A 70 1.38 -3.08 8.91
N TRP A 71 1.86 -2.85 7.68
CA TRP A 71 2.53 -3.89 6.88
C TRP A 71 3.87 -4.36 7.47
N MET A 72 4.58 -3.48 8.17
CA MET A 72 5.87 -3.76 8.82
C MET A 72 5.92 -3.03 10.17
N ASN A 73 6.97 -2.26 10.46
CA ASN A 73 7.11 -1.54 11.73
C ASN A 73 6.13 -0.37 11.88
N GLY A 74 5.56 0.11 10.77
CA GLY A 74 4.53 1.14 10.77
C GLY A 74 4.94 2.52 11.29
N ALA A 75 6.23 2.83 11.36
CA ALA A 75 6.73 4.04 12.01
C ALA A 75 6.10 5.33 11.45
N THR A 76 5.91 5.43 10.13
CA THR A 76 5.20 6.54 9.50
C THR A 76 3.69 6.29 9.45
N ASP A 77 3.32 5.10 8.99
CA ASP A 77 1.95 4.67 8.73
C ASP A 77 1.76 3.29 9.40
N ALA A 78 1.08 3.17 10.55
CA ALA A 78 0.21 4.15 11.23
C ALA A 78 0.81 4.86 12.46
N VAL A 79 1.87 4.30 13.03
CA VAL A 79 2.19 4.38 14.47
C VAL A 79 2.65 5.76 14.91
N SER A 80 3.10 6.62 13.99
CA SER A 80 3.53 8.00 14.29
C SER A 80 2.48 8.83 15.03
N VAL A 81 1.19 8.51 14.85
CA VAL A 81 0.05 9.25 15.43
C VAL A 81 -0.50 8.55 16.69
N LEU A 82 0.02 7.37 17.05
CA LEU A 82 -0.32 6.69 18.28
C LEU A 82 0.47 7.35 19.44
N LEU A 83 -0.21 8.16 20.26
CA LEU A 83 0.35 8.67 21.51
C LEU A 83 0.40 7.52 22.52
N LEU A 84 1.62 7.19 22.99
CA LEU A 84 1.84 6.29 24.13
C LEU A 84 1.50 6.98 25.45
#